data_AF-A0A0N7CQA0-F1
#
_entry.id   AF-A0A0N7CQA0-F1
#
_cell.length_a   1.000
_cell.length_b   1.000
_cell.length_c   1.000
_cell.angle_alpha   90.00
_cell.angle_beta   90.00
_cell.angle_gamma   90.00
#
_symmetry.space_group_name_H-M   'P 1'
#
loop_
_entity.id
_entity.type
_entity.pdbx_description
1 polymer ?
#
loop_
_entity_poly.entity_id
_entity_poly.type
_entity_poly.pdbx_seq_one_letter_code
_entity_poly.pdbx_strand_id
1 'polypeptide(L)'
;FALESQEKAAKALENHRFTDEIVPVSVPQRRKDPLIVTTDEYPKVDTSLEKLQQLRPAFLPKEGTVTAGNASGINDGAALLMLMTEEKALELGLTPLVTIESYASAGVAPELMGTGPIPATQKALKKAGLTISDLDLVESNEAFA
;
A
#
# COMPACT_ATOMS: atom_id res chain seq x y z
N PHE A 1 1.20 11.66 10.13
CA PHE A 1 0.82 10.63 9.16
C PHE A 1 1.57 10.76 7.84
N ALA A 2 1.23 11.69 6.94
CA ALA A 2 1.85 11.75 5.60
C ALA A 2 3.40 11.82 5.60
N LEU A 3 3.98 12.65 6.47
CA LEU A 3 5.44 12.72 6.65
C LEU A 3 6.01 11.36 7.09
N GLU A 4 5.38 10.73 8.07
CA GLU A 4 5.81 9.43 8.63
C GLU A 4 5.72 8.32 7.57
N SER A 5 4.71 8.32 6.70
CA SER A 5 4.60 7.41 5.56
C SER A 5 5.79 7.58 4.60
N GLN A 6 6.10 8.82 4.23
CA GLN A 6 7.25 9.14 3.38
C GLN A 6 8.59 8.74 4.02
N GLU A 7 8.77 8.98 5.32
CA GLU A 7 9.97 8.59 6.06
C GLU A 7 10.14 7.07 6.14
N LYS A 8 9.07 6.33 6.41
CA LYS A 8 9.08 4.85 6.43
C LYS A 8 9.42 4.29 5.05
N ALA A 9 8.80 4.81 3.99
CA ALA A 9 9.08 4.40 2.62
C ALA A 9 10.52 4.71 2.21
N ALA A 10 11.01 5.93 2.50
CA ALA A 10 12.40 6.32 2.24
C ALA A 10 13.41 5.40 2.95
N LYS A 11 13.14 5.09 4.23
CA LYS A 11 13.96 4.15 5.00
C LYS A 11 13.90 2.74 4.43
N ALA A 12 12.74 2.27 3.97
CA ALA A 12 12.61 0.96 3.34
C ALA A 12 13.41 0.88 2.02
N LEU A 13 13.40 1.94 1.21
CA LEU A 13 14.20 2.07 0.00
C LEU A 13 15.70 2.06 0.30
N GLU A 14 16.15 2.86 1.27
CA GLU A 14 17.56 2.92 1.69
C GLU A 14 18.06 1.55 2.20
N ASN A 15 17.20 0.81 2.91
CA ASN A 15 17.50 -0.52 3.41
C ASN A 15 17.16 -1.65 2.43
N HIS A 16 16.88 -1.34 1.16
CA HIS A 16 16.59 -2.30 0.10
C HIS A 16 15.47 -3.30 0.40
N ARG A 17 14.50 -2.92 1.25
CA ARG A 17 13.46 -3.83 1.76
C ARG A 17 12.48 -4.31 0.68
N PHE A 18 12.32 -3.55 -0.40
CA PHE A 18 11.41 -3.89 -1.51
C PHE A 18 12.07 -4.75 -2.61
N THR A 19 13.35 -5.09 -2.47
CA THR A 19 14.10 -5.80 -3.52
C THR A 19 13.51 -7.18 -3.82
N ASP A 20 13.00 -7.86 -2.79
CA ASP A 20 12.45 -9.22 -2.93
C ASP A 20 11.04 -9.23 -3.57
N GLU A 21 10.33 -8.10 -3.58
CA GLU A 21 8.96 -7.97 -4.07
C GLU A 21 8.82 -7.20 -5.39
N ILE A 22 9.82 -6.40 -5.78
CA ILE A 22 9.83 -5.67 -7.07
C ILE A 22 10.45 -6.52 -8.17
N VAL A 23 9.68 -6.79 -9.22
CA VAL A 23 10.18 -7.38 -10.47
C VAL A 23 10.62 -6.24 -11.42
N PRO A 24 11.85 -6.26 -11.95
CA PRO A 24 12.32 -5.25 -12.90
C PRO A 24 11.44 -5.15 -14.16
N VAL A 25 11.01 -3.94 -14.50
CA VAL A 25 10.23 -3.66 -15.72
C VAL A 25 11.06 -2.86 -16.71
N SER A 26 11.22 -3.39 -17.93
CA SER A 26 11.94 -2.71 -19.01
C SER A 26 11.01 -1.81 -19.81
N VAL A 27 11.25 -0.51 -19.77
CA VAL A 27 10.48 0.52 -20.48
C VAL A 27 11.25 1.00 -21.73
N PRO A 28 10.74 0.75 -22.95
CA PRO A 28 11.41 1.19 -24.19
C PRO A 28 11.58 2.71 -24.26
N GLN A 29 12.74 3.15 -24.75
CA GLN A 29 13.04 4.58 -24.94
C GLN A 29 13.41 4.88 -26.41
N ARG A 30 13.03 6.07 -26.89
CA ARG A 30 13.35 6.47 -28.26
C ARG A 30 14.85 6.82 -28.37
N ARG A 31 15.59 6.06 -29.19
CA ARG A 31 17.04 6.26 -29.46
C ARG A 31 17.93 6.21 -28.21
N LYS A 32 17.51 5.46 -27.19
CA LYS A 32 18.27 5.15 -25.98
C LYS A 32 18.02 3.70 -25.61
N ASP A 33 18.88 3.14 -24.78
CA ASP A 33 18.64 1.83 -24.19
C ASP A 33 17.37 1.87 -23.31
N PRO A 34 16.67 0.72 -23.12
CA PRO A 34 15.50 0.67 -22.26
C PRO A 34 15.81 1.09 -20.82
N LEU A 35 14.90 1.85 -20.22
CA LEU A 35 14.96 2.16 -18.79
C LEU A 35 14.47 0.94 -18.02
N ILE A 36 15.31 0.40 -17.13
CA ILE A 36 14.91 -0.67 -16.23
C ILE A 36 14.40 -0.03 -14.94
N VAL A 37 13.10 -0.16 -14.69
CA VAL A 37 12.43 0.34 -13.48
C VAL A 37 12.49 -0.77 -12.43
N THR A 38 13.17 -0.50 -11.32
CA THR A 38 13.38 -1.42 -10.19
C THR A 38 13.07 -0.79 -8.83
N THR A 39 12.53 0.42 -8.83
CA THR A 39 12.41 1.24 -7.63
C THR A 39 11.21 2.16 -7.76
N ASP A 40 10.43 2.28 -6.70
CA ASP A 40 9.29 3.19 -6.66
C ASP A 40 9.74 4.64 -6.79
N GLU A 41 9.13 5.36 -7.72
CA GLU A 41 9.44 6.77 -7.99
C GLU A 41 8.64 7.75 -7.14
N TYR A 42 7.57 7.29 -6.48
CA TYR A 42 6.65 8.14 -5.74
C TYR A 42 7.17 8.61 -4.36
N PRO A 43 7.89 7.78 -3.58
CA PRO A 43 8.43 8.23 -2.31
C PRO A 43 9.36 9.44 -2.45
N LYS A 44 9.06 10.51 -1.71
CA LYS A 44 9.78 11.77 -1.70
C LYS A 44 10.62 11.88 -0.43
N VAL A 45 11.88 11.47 -0.56
CA VAL A 45 12.86 11.44 0.55
C VAL A 45 13.12 12.81 1.20
N ASP A 46 12.80 13.90 0.51
CA ASP A 46 12.98 15.27 0.97
C ASP A 46 11.70 15.90 1.54
N THR A 47 10.63 15.10 1.76
CA THR A 47 9.40 15.58 2.38
C THR A 47 9.69 16.10 3.79
N SER A 48 9.12 17.26 4.13
CA SER A 48 9.22 17.83 5.47
C SER A 48 7.86 18.36 5.92
N LEU A 49 7.68 18.51 7.23
CA LEU A 49 6.44 19.05 7.78
C LEU A 49 6.16 20.47 7.26
N GLU A 50 7.20 21.29 7.14
CA GLU A 50 7.12 22.66 6.62
C GLU A 50 6.65 22.68 5.16
N LYS A 51 7.18 21.78 4.32
CA LYS A 51 6.74 21.65 2.93
C LYS A 51 5.27 21.23 2.85
N LEU A 52 4.86 20.27 3.69
CA LEU A 52 3.47 19.79 3.71
C LEU A 52 2.50 20.88 4.18
N GLN A 53 2.87 21.69 5.18
CA GLN A 53 2.04 22.78 5.70
C GLN A 53 1.79 23.91 4.69
N GLN A 54 2.69 24.09 3.71
CA GLN A 54 2.55 25.10 2.67
C GLN A 54 1.58 24.69 1.55
N LEU A 55 1.15 23.42 1.52
CA LEU A 55 0.26 22.92 0.48
C LEU A 55 -1.16 23.44 0.68
N ARG A 56 -1.77 23.88 -0.42
CA ARG A 56 -3.16 24.32 -0.42
C ARG A 56 -4.10 23.11 -0.41
N PRO A 57 -5.30 23.23 0.17
CA PRO A 57 -6.32 22.20 0.09
C PRO A 57 -6.66 21.84 -1.36
N ALA A 58 -6.76 20.55 -1.66
CA ALA A 58 -6.95 20.04 -3.01
C ALA A 58 -8.43 19.98 -3.44
N PHE A 59 -9.34 19.72 -2.50
CA PHE A 59 -10.75 19.43 -2.80
C PHE A 59 -11.72 20.52 -2.35
N LEU A 60 -11.51 21.10 -1.16
CA LEU A 60 -12.34 22.16 -0.60
C LEU A 60 -11.48 23.42 -0.42
N PRO A 61 -11.55 24.40 -1.34
CA PRO A 61 -10.74 25.61 -1.25
C PRO A 61 -10.97 26.35 0.08
N LYS A 62 -9.88 26.80 0.71
CA LYS A 62 -9.85 27.58 1.98
C LYS A 62 -10.29 26.85 3.25
N GLU A 63 -11.14 25.83 3.17
CA GLU A 63 -11.72 25.14 4.34
C GLU A 63 -11.29 23.67 4.48
N GLY A 64 -10.76 23.06 3.41
CA GLY A 64 -10.34 21.67 3.42
C GLY A 64 -9.02 21.44 4.16
N THR A 65 -8.84 20.22 4.66
CA THR A 65 -7.58 19.76 5.29
C THR A 65 -6.79 18.80 4.41
N VAL A 66 -7.44 18.22 3.39
CA VAL A 66 -6.81 17.31 2.45
C VAL A 66 -6.10 18.10 1.35
N THR A 67 -4.84 17.79 1.15
CA THR A 67 -3.90 18.39 0.21
C THR A 67 -3.26 17.30 -0.65
N ALA A 68 -2.55 17.69 -1.71
CA ALA A 68 -1.80 16.72 -2.53
C ALA A 68 -0.67 16.01 -1.75
N GLY A 69 -0.26 16.50 -0.58
CA GLY A 69 0.79 15.89 0.23
C GLY A 69 0.29 14.90 1.27
N ASN A 70 -1.01 14.84 1.53
CA ASN A 70 -1.62 13.92 2.51
C ASN A 70 -2.74 13.05 1.89
N ALA A 71 -2.74 12.96 0.56
CA ALA A 71 -3.53 12.02 -0.22
C ALA A 71 -2.58 11.09 -0.98
N SER A 72 -3.07 9.91 -1.35
CA SER A 72 -2.34 9.00 -2.24
C SER A 72 -2.05 9.66 -3.60
N GLY A 73 -1.00 9.20 -4.26
CA GLY A 73 -0.64 9.66 -5.61
C GLY A 73 -1.59 9.18 -6.69
N ILE A 74 -1.31 9.62 -7.92
CA ILE A 74 -1.79 8.98 -9.14
C ILE A 74 -0.62 8.15 -9.63
N ASN A 75 -0.78 6.84 -9.68
CA ASN A 75 0.31 5.91 -9.88
C ASN A 75 -0.05 4.87 -10.93
N ASP A 76 0.96 4.44 -11.69
CA ASP A 76 0.87 3.33 -12.63
C ASP A 76 1.64 2.14 -12.05
N GLY A 77 1.00 0.97 -11.99
CA GLY A 77 1.61 -0.23 -11.42
C GLY A 77 0.75 -1.47 -11.59
N ALA A 78 1.35 -2.63 -11.33
CA ALA A 78 0.67 -3.92 -11.29
C ALA A 78 1.27 -4.79 -10.18
N ALA A 79 0.44 -5.66 -9.61
CA ALA A 79 0.86 -6.68 -8.66
C ALA A 79 0.33 -8.04 -9.11
N LEU A 80 1.08 -9.11 -8.82
CA LEU A 80 0.71 -10.47 -9.17
C LEU A 80 0.99 -11.40 -8.00
N LEU A 81 0.05 -12.31 -7.73
CA LEU A 81 0.18 -13.35 -6.71
C LEU A 81 -0.06 -14.71 -7.36
N MET A 82 0.69 -15.72 -6.92
CA MET A 82 0.42 -17.11 -7.26
C MET A 82 -0.29 -17.77 -6.07
N LEU A 83 -1.52 -18.22 -6.30
CA LEU A 83 -2.33 -18.90 -5.29
C LEU A 83 -2.52 -20.37 -5.69
N MET A 84 -2.52 -21.25 -4.69
CA MET A 84 -2.82 -22.68 -4.85
C MET A 84 -3.34 -23.23 -3.53
N THR A 85 -3.86 -24.46 -3.56
CA THR A 85 -4.19 -25.18 -2.33
C THR A 85 -2.89 -25.60 -1.62
N GLU A 86 -2.93 -25.71 -0.29
CA GLU A 86 -1.80 -26.20 0.50
C GLU A 86 -1.35 -27.58 0.03
N GLU A 87 -2.30 -28.49 -0.20
CA GLU A 87 -2.02 -29.84 -0.72
C GLU A 87 -1.22 -29.80 -2.02
N LYS A 88 -1.55 -28.90 -2.95
CA LYS A 88 -0.84 -28.79 -4.22
C LYS A 88 0.54 -28.17 -4.05
N ALA A 89 0.68 -27.18 -3.17
CA ALA A 89 2.00 -26.61 -2.83
C ALA A 89 2.93 -27.70 -2.27
N LEU A 90 2.44 -28.52 -1.33
CA LEU A 90 3.21 -29.60 -0.73
C LEU A 90 3.55 -30.71 -1.72
N GLU A 91 2.61 -31.10 -2.59
CA GLU A 91 2.85 -32.07 -3.67
C GLU A 91 3.98 -31.60 -4.61
N LEU A 92 4.00 -30.29 -4.93
CA LEU A 92 5.02 -29.68 -5.78
C LEU A 92 6.33 -29.35 -5.04
N GLY A 93 6.42 -29.62 -3.74
CA GLY A 93 7.60 -29.30 -2.93
C GLY A 93 7.84 -27.79 -2.73
N LEU A 94 6.80 -26.97 -2.85
CA LEU A 94 6.86 -25.52 -2.65
C LEU A 94 6.60 -25.17 -1.18
N THR A 95 7.37 -24.22 -0.65
CA THR A 95 7.12 -23.64 0.68
C THR A 95 6.17 -22.44 0.54
N PRO A 96 4.95 -22.49 1.11
CA PRO A 96 4.04 -21.34 1.09
C PRO A 96 4.64 -20.14 1.82
N LEU A 97 4.48 -18.93 1.24
CA LEU A 97 4.89 -17.68 1.90
C LEU A 97 3.92 -17.28 3.01
N VAL A 98 2.61 -17.43 2.74
CA VAL A 98 1.52 -17.09 3.66
C VAL A 98 0.31 -18.00 3.39
N THR A 99 -0.60 -18.08 4.36
CA THR A 99 -1.92 -18.70 4.24
C THR A 99 -3.00 -17.65 4.42
N ILE A 100 -4.10 -17.74 3.65
CA ILE A 100 -5.25 -16.84 3.78
C ILE A 100 -6.19 -17.40 4.84
N GLU A 101 -6.11 -16.89 6.06
CA GLU A 101 -6.98 -17.30 7.18
C GLU A 101 -8.44 -16.88 7.00
N SER A 102 -8.67 -15.65 6.52
CA SER A 102 -10.02 -15.17 6.24
C SER A 102 -10.02 -13.97 5.30
N TYR A 103 -11.18 -13.74 4.69
CA TYR A 103 -11.47 -12.53 3.93
C TYR A 103 -12.93 -12.11 4.14
N ALA A 104 -13.17 -10.81 4.04
CA ALA A 104 -14.51 -10.25 4.16
C ALA A 104 -14.66 -8.95 3.37
N SER A 105 -15.89 -8.69 2.95
CA SER A 105 -16.34 -7.40 2.43
C SER A 105 -17.47 -6.85 3.29
N ALA A 106 -17.55 -5.53 3.34
CA ALA A 106 -18.59 -4.76 4.00
C ALA A 106 -18.88 -3.48 3.20
N GLY A 107 -20.10 -2.98 3.30
CA GLY A 107 -20.52 -1.71 2.70
C GLY A 107 -20.70 -0.64 3.76
N VAL A 108 -20.42 0.61 3.39
CA VAL A 108 -20.69 1.82 4.17
C VAL A 108 -21.38 2.85 3.28
N ALA A 109 -21.91 3.91 3.87
CA ALA A 109 -22.47 5.02 3.11
C ALA A 109 -21.38 5.65 2.20
N PRO A 110 -21.69 6.03 0.95
CA PRO A 110 -20.69 6.57 0.02
C PRO A 110 -19.94 7.79 0.55
N GLU A 111 -20.60 8.63 1.36
CA GLU A 111 -20.01 9.84 1.94
C GLU A 111 -18.95 9.53 3.01
N LEU A 112 -18.94 8.30 3.54
CA LEU A 112 -18.04 7.81 4.58
C LEU A 112 -17.14 6.68 4.07
N MET A 113 -16.93 6.57 2.77
CA MET A 113 -16.25 5.44 2.13
C MET A 113 -14.89 5.08 2.77
N GLY A 114 -14.14 6.06 3.29
CA GLY A 114 -12.85 5.84 3.95
C GLY A 114 -12.94 5.00 5.23
N THR A 115 -14.13 4.83 5.80
CA THR A 115 -14.37 3.98 6.99
C THR A 115 -14.61 2.51 6.65
N GLY A 116 -14.72 2.16 5.37
CA GLY A 116 -14.98 0.79 4.89
C GLY A 116 -14.08 -0.31 5.47
N PRO A 117 -12.77 -0.08 5.70
CA PRO A 117 -11.90 -1.06 6.36
C PRO A 117 -12.37 -1.47 7.76
N ILE A 118 -13.04 -0.61 8.53
CA ILE A 118 -13.47 -0.92 9.91
C ILE A 118 -14.43 -2.13 9.94
N PRO A 119 -15.62 -2.09 9.31
CA PRO A 119 -16.53 -3.22 9.32
C PRO A 119 -16.01 -4.43 8.53
N ALA A 120 -15.17 -4.22 7.49
CA ALA A 120 -14.57 -5.31 6.73
C ALA A 120 -13.58 -6.12 7.60
N THR A 121 -12.67 -5.43 8.30
CA THR A 121 -11.68 -6.05 9.19
C THR A 121 -12.35 -6.72 10.39
N GLN A 122 -13.34 -6.09 11.03
CA GLN A 122 -14.10 -6.72 12.12
C GLN A 122 -14.76 -8.05 11.67
N LYS A 123 -15.30 -8.09 10.45
CA LYS A 123 -15.92 -9.29 9.90
C LYS A 123 -14.89 -10.36 9.51
N ALA A 124 -13.74 -9.97 8.97
CA ALA A 124 -12.64 -10.90 8.67
C ALA A 124 -12.10 -11.54 9.96
N LEU A 125 -11.72 -10.72 10.95
CA LEU A 125 -11.25 -11.18 12.26
C LEU A 125 -12.25 -12.12 12.93
N LYS A 126 -13.54 -11.77 12.94
CA LYS A 126 -14.59 -12.64 13.48
C LYS A 126 -14.67 -14.00 12.76
N LYS A 127 -14.48 -14.05 11.43
CA LYS A 127 -14.45 -15.31 10.67
C LYS A 127 -13.23 -16.16 11.01
N ALA A 128 -12.08 -15.53 11.21
CA ALA A 128 -10.85 -16.20 11.60
C ALA A 128 -10.83 -16.61 13.09
N GLY A 129 -11.78 -16.12 13.90
CA GLY A 129 -11.75 -16.31 15.35
C GLY A 129 -10.62 -15.52 16.04
N LEU A 130 -10.14 -14.46 15.39
CA LEU A 130 -9.05 -13.61 15.86
C LEU A 130 -9.56 -12.27 16.40
N THR A 131 -8.68 -11.59 17.13
CA THR A 131 -8.85 -10.23 17.64
C THR A 131 -7.76 -9.31 17.08
N ILE A 132 -7.90 -8.00 17.26
CA ILE A 132 -6.89 -7.03 16.81
C ILE A 132 -5.53 -7.27 17.49
N SER A 133 -5.51 -7.73 18.75
CA SER A 133 -4.28 -8.03 19.48
C SER A 133 -3.53 -9.25 18.97
N ASP A 134 -4.16 -10.08 18.14
CA ASP A 134 -3.51 -11.24 17.52
C ASP A 134 -2.80 -10.88 16.21
N LEU A 135 -2.90 -9.62 15.76
CA LEU A 135 -2.24 -9.14 14.54
C LEU A 135 -0.83 -8.60 14.86
N ASP A 136 0.19 -9.21 14.27
CA ASP A 136 1.58 -8.76 14.40
C ASP A 136 1.89 -7.54 13.51
N LEU A 137 1.25 -7.48 12.34
CA LEU A 137 1.46 -6.43 11.34
C LEU A 137 0.15 -6.09 10.64
N VAL A 138 -0.05 -4.80 10.37
CA VAL A 138 -1.23 -4.28 9.66
C VAL A 138 -0.77 -3.47 8.46
N GLU A 139 -1.17 -3.91 7.27
CA GLU A 139 -1.13 -3.12 6.05
C GLU A 139 -2.50 -2.51 5.81
N SER A 140 -2.59 -1.19 5.81
CA SER A 140 -3.82 -0.44 5.56
C SER A 140 -3.56 0.62 4.50
N ASN A 141 -4.23 0.51 3.36
CA ASN A 141 -4.05 1.42 2.24
C ASN A 141 -4.30 2.90 2.64
N GLU A 142 -3.34 3.76 2.35
CA GLU A 142 -3.30 5.16 2.79
C GLU A 142 -3.97 6.11 1.77
N ALA A 143 -5.26 5.94 1.51
CA ALA A 143 -5.97 6.78 0.53
C ALA A 143 -5.90 8.28 0.90
N PHE A 144 -6.20 8.60 2.16
CA PHE A 144 -6.12 9.94 2.74
C PHE A 144 -5.70 9.83 4.20
N ALA A 145 -4.90 10.79 4.68
CA ALA A 145 -4.43 10.88 6.06
C ALA A 145 -5.51 11.36 7.05
#